data_AF-A0A8H4AJG9-F1
#
_entry.id   AF-A0A8H4AJG9-F1
#
_cell.length_a   1.000
_cell.length_b   1.000
_cell.length_c   1.000
_cell.angle_alpha   90.00
_cell.angle_beta   90.00
_cell.angle_gamma   90.00
#
_symmetry.space_group_name_H-M   'P 1'
#
loop_
_entity.id
_entity.type
_entity.pdbx_description
1 polymer ?
#
loop_
_entity_poly.entity_id
_entity_poly.type
_entity_poly.pdbx_seq_one_letter_code
_entity_poly.pdbx_strand_id
1 'polypeptide(L)'
;MSDPESDDIKPSLPKNDWKNKFIERIQNPSYYEKTKPSLPNSVDPELWKKYRKNLSEYLEHSMFFEPIQSELHLIDSLITQFPDADDDKIISEYSKTINDSKNTPNTKLSREIDTNPYSYYKNVRKKSRNMRFVKNLLAATRHLGNYKYDFFERAKFPMSTLTDKNITPIINEYKTTMNIKYEM
;
A
#
# COMPACT_ATOMS: atom_id res chain seq x y z
N MET A 1 -36.79 -42.42 -6.35
CA MET A 1 -35.94 -42.14 -5.17
C MET A 1 -34.99 -41.07 -5.60
N SER A 2 -35.18 -39.86 -5.08
CA SER A 2 -34.44 -38.66 -5.44
C SER A 2 -33.40 -38.41 -4.34
N ASP A 3 -32.12 -38.48 -4.67
CA ASP A 3 -31.07 -37.92 -3.82
C ASP A 3 -30.97 -36.44 -4.15
N PRO A 4 -31.20 -35.52 -3.19
CA PRO A 4 -31.00 -34.10 -3.41
C PRO A 4 -29.51 -33.78 -3.42
N GLU A 5 -29.16 -32.90 -4.35
CA GLU A 5 -27.86 -32.26 -4.53
C GLU A 5 -27.24 -31.87 -3.18
N SER A 6 -26.09 -32.47 -2.89
CA SER A 6 -25.14 -31.92 -1.93
C SER A 6 -24.55 -30.66 -2.54
N ASP A 7 -25.23 -29.54 -2.33
CA ASP A 7 -24.63 -28.21 -2.47
C ASP A 7 -23.41 -28.16 -1.55
N ASP A 8 -22.24 -28.39 -2.13
CA ASP A 8 -20.94 -28.04 -1.54
C ASP A 8 -20.92 -26.52 -1.35
N ILE A 9 -21.50 -26.07 -0.24
CA ILE A 9 -21.35 -24.73 0.29
C ILE A 9 -19.87 -24.56 0.62
N LYS A 10 -19.10 -24.07 -0.36
CA LYS A 10 -17.78 -23.49 -0.09
C LYS A 10 -17.95 -22.47 1.04
N PRO A 11 -17.23 -22.60 2.16
CA PRO A 11 -17.31 -21.59 3.20
C PRO A 11 -16.81 -20.27 2.62
N SER A 12 -17.74 -19.35 2.38
CA SER A 12 -17.37 -18.00 1.98
C SER A 12 -16.69 -17.34 3.18
N LEU A 13 -15.38 -17.14 3.10
CA LEU A 13 -14.62 -16.41 4.10
C LEU A 13 -15.24 -15.01 4.29
N PRO A 14 -15.46 -14.55 5.53
CA PRO A 14 -16.15 -13.29 5.78
C PRO A 14 -15.37 -12.10 5.21
N LYS A 15 -16.07 -11.19 4.54
CA LYS A 15 -15.54 -10.00 3.83
C LYS A 15 -14.57 -9.09 4.64
N ASN A 16 -14.49 -9.26 5.96
CA ASN A 16 -13.66 -8.44 6.86
C ASN A 16 -12.32 -9.07 7.27
N ASP A 17 -12.02 -10.29 6.84
CA ASP A 17 -10.81 -11.03 7.24
C ASP A 17 -9.51 -10.24 6.96
N TRP A 18 -9.47 -9.53 5.82
CA TRP A 18 -8.29 -8.76 5.45
C TRP A 18 -8.00 -7.58 6.41
N LYS A 19 -9.03 -6.93 7.00
CA LYS A 19 -8.83 -5.77 7.89
C LYS A 19 -8.22 -6.22 9.22
N ASN A 20 -8.77 -7.27 9.80
CA ASN A 20 -8.35 -7.80 11.10
C ASN A 20 -6.87 -8.16 11.10
N LYS A 21 -6.39 -8.77 10.00
CA LYS A 21 -4.96 -9.04 9.80
C LYS A 21 -4.07 -7.80 9.93
N PHE A 22 -4.49 -6.67 9.38
CA PHE A 22 -3.70 -5.43 9.46
C PHE A 22 -3.89 -4.71 10.79
N ILE A 23 -5.07 -4.82 11.42
CA ILE A 23 -5.32 -4.32 12.78
C ILE A 23 -4.43 -5.07 13.79
N GLU A 24 -4.33 -6.39 13.68
CA GLU A 24 -3.45 -7.19 14.52
C GLU A 24 -1.97 -6.79 14.34
N ARG A 25 -1.54 -6.55 13.10
CA ARG A 25 -0.17 -6.08 12.81
C ARG A 25 0.17 -4.73 13.42
N ILE A 26 -0.79 -3.79 13.43
CA ILE A 26 -0.53 -2.48 14.06
C ILE A 26 -0.50 -2.56 15.59
N GLN A 27 -1.26 -3.49 16.19
CA GLN A 27 -1.26 -3.74 17.63
C GLN A 27 -0.01 -4.50 18.08
N ASN A 28 0.46 -5.45 17.27
CA ASN A 28 1.67 -6.24 17.48
C ASN A 28 2.73 -5.88 16.42
N PRO A 29 3.42 -4.74 16.58
CA PRO A 29 4.25 -4.18 15.52
C PRO A 29 5.42 -5.10 15.17
N SER A 30 5.53 -5.39 13.88
CA SER A 30 6.75 -5.92 13.27
C SER A 30 7.22 -4.91 12.23
N TYR A 31 8.43 -4.42 12.40
CA TYR A 31 9.06 -3.48 11.47
C TYR A 31 9.81 -4.20 10.36
N TYR A 32 10.04 -3.50 9.26
CA TYR A 32 10.89 -3.99 8.20
C TYR A 32 12.37 -3.99 8.64
N GLU A 33 13.13 -4.97 8.19
CA GLU A 33 14.58 -4.92 8.32
C GLU A 33 15.14 -3.91 7.31
N LYS A 34 15.67 -2.78 7.78
CA LYS A 34 16.15 -1.69 6.90
C LYS A 34 17.57 -1.92 6.40
N THR A 35 18.32 -2.79 7.06
CA THR A 35 19.73 -3.04 6.74
C THR A 35 19.85 -4.32 5.95
N LYS A 36 20.55 -4.25 4.80
CA LYS A 36 20.86 -5.44 4.02
C LYS A 36 21.68 -6.41 4.89
N PRO A 37 21.20 -7.64 5.13
CA PRO A 37 21.93 -8.57 5.96
C PRO A 37 23.23 -9.00 5.27
N SER A 38 24.28 -9.21 6.08
CA SER A 38 25.55 -9.75 5.60
C SER A 38 25.45 -11.24 5.34
N LEU A 39 26.13 -11.72 4.29
CA LEU A 39 26.25 -13.15 4.03
C LEU A 39 26.89 -13.85 5.25
N PRO A 40 26.30 -14.94 5.75
CA PRO A 40 26.88 -15.67 6.87
C PRO A 40 28.17 -16.36 6.43
N ASN A 41 29.24 -16.18 7.20
CA ASN A 41 30.51 -16.89 7.00
C ASN A 41 30.54 -18.17 7.86
N SER A 42 29.55 -19.04 7.66
CA SER A 42 29.39 -20.28 8.42
C SER A 42 28.60 -21.30 7.59
N VAL A 43 28.80 -22.58 7.88
CA VAL A 43 27.98 -23.69 7.34
C VAL A 43 26.76 -24.00 8.21
N ASP A 44 26.61 -23.31 9.34
CA ASP A 44 25.48 -23.49 10.26
C ASP A 44 24.13 -23.20 9.57
N PRO A 45 23.24 -24.19 9.44
CA PRO A 45 21.93 -24.02 8.82
C PRO A 45 21.06 -22.95 9.48
N GLU A 46 21.16 -22.76 10.80
CA GLU A 46 20.34 -21.78 11.53
C GLU A 46 20.75 -20.35 11.18
N LEU A 47 22.05 -20.08 11.03
CA LEU A 47 22.54 -18.78 10.54
C LEU A 47 22.05 -18.50 9.11
N TRP A 48 22.06 -19.51 8.24
CA TRP A 48 21.51 -19.38 6.88
C TRP A 48 20.00 -19.14 6.87
N LYS A 49 19.25 -19.80 7.76
CA LYS A 49 17.80 -19.61 7.89
C LYS A 49 17.48 -18.18 8.36
N LYS A 50 18.21 -17.68 9.36
CA LYS A 50 18.10 -16.29 9.83
C LYS A 50 18.43 -15.29 8.71
N TYR A 51 19.53 -15.50 7.99
CA TYR A 51 19.92 -14.66 6.86
C TYR A 51 18.82 -14.57 5.80
N ARG A 52 18.22 -15.71 5.39
CA ARG A 52 17.14 -15.72 4.38
C ARG A 52 15.91 -14.96 4.85
N LYS A 53 15.54 -15.11 6.12
CA LYS A 53 14.41 -14.36 6.71
C LYS A 53 14.69 -12.85 6.66
N ASN A 54 15.84 -12.41 7.17
CA ASN A 54 16.20 -10.99 7.19
C ASN A 54 16.32 -10.42 5.77
N LEU A 55 16.85 -11.20 4.82
CA LEU A 55 16.97 -10.77 3.43
C LEU A 55 15.58 -10.60 2.80
N SER A 56 14.64 -11.50 3.07
CA SER A 56 13.25 -11.37 2.62
C SER A 56 12.63 -10.10 3.17
N GLU A 57 12.76 -9.84 4.48
CA GLU A 57 12.20 -8.64 5.10
C GLU A 57 12.83 -7.35 4.55
N TYR A 58 14.15 -7.33 4.29
CA TYR A 58 14.83 -6.22 3.64
C TYR A 58 14.37 -5.99 2.20
N LEU A 59 14.20 -7.06 1.43
CA LEU A 59 13.70 -6.94 0.06
C LEU A 59 12.26 -6.41 0.06
N GLU A 60 11.41 -6.88 0.97
CA GLU A 60 10.05 -6.35 1.12
C GLU A 60 10.05 -4.86 1.48
N HIS A 61 10.97 -4.40 2.35
CA HIS A 61 11.12 -2.97 2.65
C HIS A 61 11.35 -2.15 1.38
N SER A 62 12.38 -2.53 0.61
CA SER A 62 12.78 -1.81 -0.59
C SER A 62 11.73 -1.90 -1.71
N MET A 63 11.00 -3.01 -1.81
CA MET A 63 10.00 -3.20 -2.86
C MET A 63 8.66 -2.54 -2.54
N PHE A 64 8.27 -2.51 -1.26
CA PHE A 64 6.92 -2.07 -0.88
C PHE A 64 6.92 -0.77 -0.10
N PHE A 65 7.78 -0.61 0.90
CA PHE A 65 7.72 0.56 1.79
C PHE A 65 8.42 1.79 1.20
N GLU A 66 9.61 1.65 0.63
CA GLU A 66 10.34 2.79 0.04
C GLU A 66 9.52 3.54 -1.03
N PRO A 67 8.82 2.85 -1.98
CA PRO A 67 7.92 3.54 -2.90
C PRO A 67 6.78 4.28 -2.18
N ILE A 68 6.17 3.67 -1.15
CA ILE A 68 5.12 4.35 -0.37
C ILE A 68 5.69 5.61 0.31
N GLN A 69 6.90 5.53 0.85
CA GLN A 69 7.56 6.64 1.52
C GLN A 69 7.82 7.82 0.57
N SER A 70 8.30 7.55 -0.65
CA SER A 70 8.48 8.60 -1.66
C SER A 70 7.16 9.27 -2.05
N GLU A 71 6.08 8.49 -2.16
CA GLU A 71 4.76 9.01 -2.54
C GLU A 71 4.12 9.82 -1.41
N LEU A 72 4.33 9.43 -0.15
CA LEU A 72 3.93 10.23 1.02
C LEU A 72 4.65 11.57 1.06
N HIS A 73 5.95 11.60 0.75
CA HIS A 73 6.70 12.86 0.69
C HIS A 73 6.18 13.76 -0.45
N LEU A 74 5.78 13.19 -1.59
CA LEU A 74 5.15 13.97 -2.66
C LEU A 74 3.82 14.58 -2.20
N ILE A 75 3.00 13.81 -1.47
CA ILE A 75 1.73 14.30 -0.92
C ILE A 75 1.96 15.42 0.11
N ASP A 76 2.94 15.27 1.00
CA ASP A 76 3.30 16.34 1.96
C ASP A 76 3.68 17.64 1.23
N SER A 77 4.48 17.54 0.16
CA SER A 77 4.85 18.68 -0.67
C SER A 77 3.63 19.34 -1.31
N LEU A 78 2.68 18.55 -1.84
CA LEU A 78 1.45 19.08 -2.45
C LEU A 78 0.53 19.76 -1.43
N ILE A 79 0.36 19.17 -0.24
CA ILE A 79 -0.42 19.78 0.85
C ILE A 79 0.22 21.10 1.29
N THR A 80 1.55 21.14 1.37
CA THR A 80 2.29 22.37 1.74
C THR A 80 2.14 23.46 0.67
N GLN A 81 2.15 23.09 -0.62
CA GLN A 81 1.94 24.03 -1.73
C GLN A 81 0.49 24.54 -1.81
N PHE A 82 -0.47 23.73 -1.37
CA PHE A 82 -1.89 24.06 -1.42
C PHE A 82 -2.58 23.82 -0.07
N PRO A 83 -2.29 24.65 0.96
CA PRO A 83 -2.77 24.40 2.32
C PRO A 83 -4.29 24.39 2.44
N ASP A 84 -4.97 25.28 1.70
CA ASP A 84 -6.43 25.43 1.70
C ASP A 84 -7.14 24.57 0.64
N ALA A 85 -6.39 23.73 -0.08
CA ALA A 85 -6.99 22.84 -1.07
C ALA A 85 -7.75 21.69 -0.41
N ASP A 86 -8.90 21.38 -1.00
CA ASP A 86 -9.58 20.13 -0.74
C ASP A 86 -8.78 18.93 -1.26
N ASP A 87 -9.18 17.74 -0.82
CA ASP A 87 -8.51 16.50 -1.20
C ASP A 87 -8.58 16.26 -2.72
N ASP A 88 -9.67 16.66 -3.38
CA ASP A 88 -9.85 16.48 -4.82
C ASP A 88 -8.86 17.30 -5.64
N LYS A 89 -8.55 18.54 -5.23
CA LYS A 89 -7.49 19.34 -5.83
C LYS A 89 -6.11 18.72 -5.63
N ILE A 90 -5.80 18.22 -4.43
CA ILE A 90 -4.52 17.53 -4.17
C ILE A 90 -4.38 16.28 -5.06
N ILE A 91 -5.43 15.48 -5.19
CA ILE A 91 -5.46 14.28 -6.04
C ILE A 91 -5.28 14.64 -7.52
N SER A 92 -5.88 15.74 -7.97
CA SER A 92 -5.72 16.25 -9.33
C SER A 92 -4.28 16.65 -9.62
N GLU A 93 -3.65 17.42 -8.73
CA GLU A 93 -2.24 17.83 -8.89
C GLU A 93 -1.28 16.64 -8.87
N TYR A 94 -1.50 15.69 -7.95
CA TYR A 94 -0.75 14.43 -7.94
C TYR A 94 -0.88 13.64 -9.26
N SER A 95 -2.08 13.64 -9.86
CA SER A 95 -2.29 12.96 -11.14
C SER A 95 -1.49 13.60 -12.27
N LYS A 96 -1.32 14.93 -12.24
CA LYS A 96 -0.48 15.65 -13.21
C LYS A 96 0.98 15.29 -13.05
N THR A 97 1.50 15.21 -11.82
CA THR A 97 2.92 14.85 -11.59
C THR A 97 3.28 13.47 -12.13
N ILE A 98 2.35 12.51 -12.09
CA ILE A 98 2.56 11.18 -12.70
C ILE A 98 2.57 11.27 -14.23
N ASN A 99 1.62 12.00 -14.81
CA ASN A 99 1.44 12.10 -16.27
C ASN A 99 2.53 12.95 -16.94
N ASP A 100 3.03 13.98 -16.24
CA ASP A 100 4.09 14.87 -16.73
C ASP A 100 5.50 14.27 -16.55
N SER A 101 5.61 13.16 -15.82
CA SER A 101 6.88 12.45 -15.67
C SER A 101 7.29 11.85 -17.02
N LYS A 102 8.20 12.54 -17.71
CA LYS A 102 9.05 11.98 -18.78
C LYS A 102 9.86 10.74 -18.33
N ASN A 103 9.76 10.37 -17.05
CA ASN A 103 10.36 9.22 -16.38
C ASN A 103 9.39 8.07 -16.09
N THR A 104 8.16 8.08 -16.63
CA THR A 104 7.48 6.79 -16.83
C THR A 104 8.38 5.95 -17.75
N PRO A 105 8.81 4.73 -17.36
CA PRO A 105 9.66 3.92 -18.21
C PRO A 105 8.95 3.76 -19.56
N ASN A 106 9.51 4.39 -20.61
CA ASN A 106 9.15 4.19 -22.01
C ASN A 106 9.56 2.77 -22.42
N THR A 107 9.00 1.78 -21.73
CA THR A 107 9.09 0.38 -22.11
C THR A 107 8.29 0.22 -23.39
N LYS A 108 8.68 -0.69 -24.28
CA LYS A 108 8.03 -0.93 -25.57
C LYS A 108 6.50 -1.16 -25.49
N LEU A 109 5.99 -1.47 -24.29
CA LEU A 109 4.55 -1.57 -23.95
C LEU A 109 3.79 -0.22 -23.92
N SER A 110 4.50 0.91 -23.96
CA SER A 110 3.92 2.27 -23.87
C SER A 110 3.59 2.87 -25.25
N ARG A 111 3.97 2.19 -26.34
CA ARG A 111 3.90 2.68 -27.72
C ARG A 111 3.03 1.84 -28.66
N GLU A 112 2.21 0.95 -28.13
CA GLU A 112 1.13 0.41 -28.95
C GLU A 112 -0.04 1.38 -28.83
N ILE A 113 -0.36 2.05 -29.95
CA ILE A 113 -1.68 2.66 -30.12
C ILE A 113 -2.66 1.49 -29.98
N ASP A 114 -3.23 1.36 -28.79
CA ASP A 114 -4.00 0.20 -28.39
C ASP A 114 -5.37 0.26 -29.08
N THR A 115 -5.43 -0.29 -30.30
CA THR A 115 -6.66 -0.45 -31.08
C THR A 115 -7.60 -1.50 -30.47
N ASN A 116 -7.20 -2.13 -29.36
CA ASN A 116 -7.99 -3.13 -28.68
C ASN A 116 -9.08 -2.48 -27.81
N PRO A 117 -10.39 -2.72 -28.06
CA PRO A 117 -11.48 -2.17 -27.24
C PRO A 117 -11.46 -2.63 -25.78
N TYR A 118 -10.72 -3.71 -25.45
CA TYR A 118 -10.50 -4.15 -24.07
C TYR A 118 -9.45 -3.32 -23.31
N SER A 119 -8.67 -2.47 -24.00
CA SER A 119 -7.70 -1.56 -23.40
C SER A 119 -8.35 -0.48 -22.55
N TYR A 120 -9.53 -0.01 -22.96
CA TYR A 120 -10.29 1.01 -22.25
C TYR A 120 -10.60 0.57 -20.81
N TYR A 121 -11.16 -0.62 -20.64
CA TYR A 121 -11.48 -1.16 -19.31
C TYR A 121 -10.23 -1.42 -18.46
N LYS A 122 -9.13 -1.85 -19.09
CA LYS A 122 -7.83 -2.03 -18.44
C LYS A 122 -7.26 -0.70 -17.93
N ASN A 123 -7.35 0.36 -18.74
CA ASN A 123 -6.88 1.70 -18.43
C ASN A 123 -7.76 2.38 -17.35
N VAL A 124 -9.09 2.23 -17.43
CA VAL A 124 -10.02 2.70 -16.40
C VAL A 124 -9.75 2.02 -15.06
N ARG A 125 -9.53 0.70 -15.04
CA ARG A 125 -9.19 -0.04 -13.82
C ARG A 125 -7.84 0.38 -13.24
N LYS A 126 -6.82 0.60 -14.08
CA LYS A 126 -5.51 1.12 -13.67
C LYS A 126 -5.62 2.53 -13.07
N LYS A 127 -6.39 3.43 -13.71
CA LYS A 127 -6.66 4.77 -13.20
C LYS A 127 -7.38 4.74 -11.85
N SER A 128 -8.42 3.90 -11.71
CA SER A 128 -9.16 3.72 -10.45
C SER A 128 -8.26 3.21 -9.32
N ARG A 129 -7.36 2.26 -9.62
CA ARG A 129 -6.36 1.75 -8.67
C ARG A 129 -5.37 2.80 -8.21
N ASN A 130 -4.85 3.60 -9.13
CA ASN A 130 -3.95 4.70 -8.81
C ASN A 130 -4.68 5.76 -7.95
N MET A 131 -5.93 6.09 -8.28
CA MET A 131 -6.71 7.03 -7.47
C MET A 131 -6.98 6.52 -6.06
N ARG A 132 -7.24 5.22 -5.89
CA ARG A 132 -7.43 4.63 -4.56
C ARG A 132 -6.14 4.66 -3.74
N PHE A 133 -5.01 4.35 -4.37
CA PHE A 133 -3.70 4.46 -3.74
C PHE A 133 -3.47 5.87 -3.17
N VAL A 134 -3.66 6.90 -3.99
CA VAL A 134 -3.49 8.30 -3.57
C VAL A 134 -4.44 8.68 -2.46
N LYS A 135 -5.73 8.33 -2.59
CA LYS A 135 -6.73 8.59 -1.54
C LYS A 135 -6.34 7.97 -0.20
N ASN A 136 -5.80 6.76 -0.21
CA ASN A 136 -5.34 6.09 0.99
C ASN A 136 -4.13 6.80 1.62
N LEU A 137 -3.15 7.21 0.80
CA LEU A 137 -1.98 7.94 1.29
C LEU A 137 -2.35 9.34 1.82
N LEU A 138 -3.24 10.04 1.13
CA LEU A 138 -3.73 11.36 1.52
C LEU A 138 -4.52 11.27 2.83
N ALA A 139 -5.42 10.30 2.94
CA ALA A 139 -6.15 10.04 4.18
C ALA A 139 -5.17 9.75 5.33
N ALA A 140 -4.18 8.89 5.13
CA ALA A 140 -3.17 8.62 6.15
C ALA A 140 -2.40 9.89 6.54
N THR A 141 -2.02 10.72 5.57
CA THR A 141 -1.29 11.97 5.81
C THR A 141 -2.10 12.96 6.63
N ARG A 142 -3.36 13.24 6.22
CA ARG A 142 -4.26 14.16 6.93
C ARG A 142 -4.63 13.67 8.32
N HIS A 143 -4.84 12.36 8.46
CA HIS A 143 -5.31 11.79 9.71
C HIS A 143 -4.18 11.55 10.71
N LEU A 144 -3.01 11.10 10.26
CA LEU A 144 -1.94 10.65 11.14
C LEU A 144 -0.80 11.66 11.27
N GLY A 145 -0.69 12.63 10.35
CA GLY A 145 0.38 13.63 10.36
C GLY A 145 1.76 12.98 10.45
N ASN A 146 2.50 13.28 11.51
CA ASN A 146 3.84 12.74 11.75
C ASN A 146 3.88 11.22 11.97
N TYR A 147 2.75 10.59 12.33
CA TYR A 147 2.67 9.15 12.59
C TYR A 147 2.43 8.30 11.34
N LYS A 148 2.28 8.92 10.15
CA LYS A 148 1.96 8.20 8.91
C LYS A 148 3.04 7.18 8.50
N TYR A 149 4.33 7.50 8.67
CA TYR A 149 5.40 6.58 8.32
C TYR A 149 5.42 5.35 9.23
N ASP A 150 5.31 5.55 10.55
CA ASP A 150 5.21 4.45 11.52
C ASP A 150 3.99 3.57 11.24
N PHE A 151 2.86 4.16 10.86
CA PHE A 151 1.67 3.42 10.44
C PHE A 151 1.93 2.48 9.26
N PHE A 152 2.48 2.99 8.15
CA PHE A 152 2.75 2.17 6.97
C PHE A 152 3.83 1.12 7.23
N GLU A 153 4.81 1.44 8.07
CA GLU A 153 5.89 0.53 8.43
C GLU A 153 5.38 -0.64 9.27
N ARG A 154 4.50 -0.39 10.26
CA ARG A 154 3.87 -1.44 11.08
C ARG A 154 2.85 -2.26 10.30
N ALA A 155 2.03 -1.61 9.47
CA ALA A 155 0.98 -2.30 8.73
C ALA A 155 1.56 -3.23 7.64
N LYS A 156 2.74 -2.89 7.09
CA LYS A 156 3.41 -3.64 6.02
C LYS A 156 2.44 -3.94 4.88
N PHE A 157 1.75 -2.90 4.39
CA PHE A 157 0.74 -3.07 3.35
C PHE A 157 1.39 -3.53 2.04
N PRO A 158 0.92 -4.62 1.42
CA PRO A 158 1.27 -4.89 0.04
C PRO A 158 0.60 -3.85 -0.86
N MET A 159 1.26 -3.49 -1.95
CA MET A 159 0.77 -2.46 -2.89
C MET A 159 -0.64 -2.76 -3.43
N SER A 160 -0.99 -4.03 -3.58
CA SER A 160 -2.34 -4.47 -3.96
C SER A 160 -3.42 -4.04 -2.96
N THR A 161 -3.11 -4.04 -1.66
CA THR A 161 -4.08 -3.59 -0.64
C THR A 161 -4.31 -2.08 -0.77
N LEU A 162 -3.25 -1.30 -0.98
CA LEU A 162 -3.37 0.16 -1.13
C LEU A 162 -4.08 0.57 -2.42
N THR A 163 -4.01 -0.24 -3.47
CA THR A 163 -4.65 0.05 -4.76
C THR A 163 -6.07 -0.51 -4.88
N ASP A 164 -6.42 -1.58 -4.17
CA ASP A 164 -7.72 -2.24 -4.29
C ASP A 164 -8.65 -1.98 -3.09
N LYS A 165 -8.14 -1.65 -1.90
CA LYS A 165 -8.94 -1.51 -0.66
C LYS A 165 -8.92 -0.07 -0.12
N ASN A 166 -9.96 0.29 0.62
CA ASN A 166 -9.98 1.52 1.41
C ASN A 166 -9.41 1.22 2.81
N ILE A 167 -8.28 1.84 3.16
CA ILE A 167 -7.59 1.58 4.43
C ILE A 167 -8.02 2.50 5.58
N THR A 168 -8.93 3.45 5.36
CA THR A 168 -9.42 4.37 6.42
C THR A 168 -9.84 3.65 7.71
N PRO A 169 -10.52 2.48 7.68
CA PRO A 169 -10.82 1.77 8.92
C PRO A 169 -9.58 1.40 9.74
N ILE A 170 -8.48 1.02 9.08
CA ILE A 170 -7.23 0.63 9.74
C ILE A 170 -6.50 1.89 10.26
N ILE A 171 -6.57 3.00 9.52
CA ILE A 171 -6.07 4.31 9.98
C ILE A 171 -6.77 4.71 11.29
N ASN A 172 -8.10 4.57 11.34
CA ASN A 172 -8.88 4.93 12.53
C ASN A 172 -8.52 4.04 13.74
N GLU A 173 -8.37 2.73 13.53
CA GLU A 173 -7.90 1.82 14.59
C GLU A 173 -6.49 2.18 15.08
N TYR A 174 -5.60 2.56 14.16
CA TYR A 174 -4.25 2.99 14.50
C TYR A 174 -4.24 4.26 15.35
N LYS A 175 -5.07 5.25 15.00
CA LYS A 175 -5.25 6.47 15.80
C LYS A 175 -5.67 6.17 17.22
N THR A 176 -6.67 5.30 17.38
CA THR A 176 -7.17 4.89 18.69
C THR A 176 -6.07 4.18 19.49
N THR A 177 -5.36 3.25 18.84
CA THR A 177 -4.28 2.48 19.47
C THR A 177 -3.12 3.38 19.94
N MET A 178 -2.77 4.40 19.15
CA MET A 178 -1.68 5.32 19.45
C MET A 178 -2.12 6.56 20.25
N ASN A 179 -3.40 6.67 20.61
CA ASN A 179 -3.99 7.84 21.28
C ASN A 179 -3.65 9.17 20.57
N ILE A 180 -3.67 9.18 19.24
CA ILE A 180 -3.37 10.36 18.43
C ILE A 180 -4.59 11.30 18.50
N LYS A 181 -4.42 12.43 19.19
CA LYS A 181 -5.46 13.48 19.27
C LYS A 181 -5.46 14.32 17.99
N TYR A 182 -6.64 14.79 17.59
CA TYR A 182 -6.77 15.78 16.52
C TYR A 182 -6.12 17.09 16.98
N GLU A 183 -5.04 17.51 16.32
CA GLU A 183 -4.74 18.93 16.23
C GLU A 183 -5.64 19.45 15.10
N MET A 184 -6.70 20.17 15.47
CA MET A 184 -7.53 20.94 14.54
C MET A 184 -6.77 22.18 14.09
#